data_AF-T0ZDG3-F1
#
_entry.id   AF-T0ZDG3-F1
#
_cell.length_a   1.000
_cell.length_b   1.000
_cell.length_c   1.000
_cell.angle_alpha   90.00
_cell.angle_beta   90.00
_cell.angle_gamma   90.00
#
_symmetry.space_group_name_H-M   'P 1'
#
loop_
_entity.id
_entity.type
_entity.pdbx_description
1 polymer ?
#
loop_
_entity_poly.entity_id
_entity_poly.type
_entity_poly.pdbx_seq_one_letter_code
_entity_poly.pdbx_strand_id
1 'polypeptide(L)'
;MVRSRATDDRCLSLQRQGRIGFYVPASGQEAAQVGCARALTKDDWIFPAYREIGVALARGVSLERLFDQFIGNSGDLSKGR
;
A
#
# COMPACT_ATOMS: atom_id res chain seq x y z
N MET A 1 -5.83 -2.21 10.20
CA MET A 1 -6.83 -1.32 9.58
C MET A 1 -6.48 0.16 9.74
N VAL A 2 -6.31 0.70 10.96
CA VAL A 2 -5.98 2.13 11.18
C VAL A 2 -4.75 2.60 10.38
N ARG A 3 -3.66 1.82 10.40
CA ARG A 3 -2.46 2.13 9.60
C ARG A 3 -2.74 2.21 8.09
N SER A 4 -3.62 1.34 7.59
CA SER A 4 -4.03 1.34 6.17
C SER A 4 -4.75 2.63 5.83
N ARG A 5 -5.76 3.00 6.63
CA ARG A 5 -6.53 4.24 6.46
C ARG A 5 -5.63 5.49 6.49
N ALA A 6 -4.79 5.60 7.51
CA ALA A 6 -3.89 6.74 7.66
C ALA A 6 -2.89 6.86 6.49
N THR A 7 -2.43 5.72 5.94
CA THR A 7 -1.52 5.73 4.79
C THR A 7 -2.25 6.17 3.52
N ASP A 8 -3.47 5.67 3.31
CA ASP A 8 -4.35 6.09 2.21
C ASP A 8 -4.58 7.60 2.22
N ASP A 9 -5.00 8.15 3.36
CA ASP A 9 -5.28 9.58 3.50
C ASP A 9 -4.03 10.42 3.22
N ARG A 10 -2.86 9.94 3.67
CA ARG A 10 -1.58 10.60 3.41
C ARG A 10 -1.21 10.56 1.93
N CYS A 11 -1.33 9.42 1.27
CA CYS A 11 -0.99 9.28 -0.14
C CYS A 11 -1.94 10.07 -1.03
N LEU A 12 -3.24 10.10 -0.71
CA LEU A 12 -4.22 10.94 -1.40
C LEU A 12 -3.88 12.43 -1.25
N SER A 13 -3.48 12.87 -0.04
CA SER A 13 -3.02 14.24 0.19
C SER A 13 -1.77 14.58 -0.64
N LEU A 14 -0.79 13.68 -0.69
CA LEU A 14 0.44 13.87 -1.47
C LEU A 14 0.19 13.87 -2.98
N GLN A 15 -0.73 13.03 -3.47
CA GLN A 15 -1.13 13.00 -4.86
C GLN A 15 -1.77 14.33 -5.27
N ARG A 16 -2.64 14.89 -4.43
CA ARG A 16 -3.24 16.22 -4.66
C ARG A 16 -2.22 17.36 -4.65
N GLN A 17 -1.08 17.17 -3.99
CA GLN A 17 0.05 18.11 -4.00
C GLN A 17 0.99 17.90 -5.18
N GLY A 18 0.74 16.92 -6.06
CA GLY A 18 1.62 16.57 -7.17
C GLY A 18 2.93 15.88 -6.75
N ARG A 19 3.02 15.40 -5.50
CA ARG A 19 4.22 14.74 -4.97
C ARG A 19 4.27 13.24 -5.23
N ILE A 20 3.11 12.66 -5.53
CA ILE A 20 2.94 11.29 -6.02
C ILE A 20 2.15 11.41 -7.33
N GLY A 21 2.61 10.76 -8.39
CA GLY A 21 1.98 10.89 -9.71
C GLY A 21 0.55 10.35 -9.77
N PHE A 22 0.31 9.21 -9.12
CA PHE A 22 -0.99 8.53 -9.15
C PHE A 22 -1.23 7.77 -7.84
N TYR A 23 -2.45 7.85 -7.31
CA TYR A 23 -2.85 7.09 -6.13
C TYR A 23 -4.35 6.81 -6.13
N VAL A 24 -4.76 5.59 -5.78
CA VAL A 24 -6.16 5.21 -5.65
C VAL A 24 -6.44 4.74 -4.23
N PRO A 25 -7.26 5.47 -3.45
CA PRO A 25 -7.59 5.08 -2.09
C PRO A 25 -8.48 3.83 -2.07
N ALA A 26 -8.32 3.01 -1.04
CA ALA A 26 -9.12 1.82 -0.73
C ALA A 26 -10.02 2.04 0.50
N SER A 27 -10.35 3.30 0.78
CA SER A 27 -11.22 3.69 1.88
C SER A 27 -12.52 2.86 1.93
N GLY A 28 -12.71 2.13 3.04
CA GLY A 28 -13.87 1.25 3.26
C GLY A 28 -13.64 -0.22 2.89
N GLN A 29 -12.47 -0.57 2.34
CA GLN A 29 -12.11 -1.95 1.97
C GLN A 29 -10.98 -2.52 2.84
N GLU A 30 -10.54 -1.79 3.87
CA GLU A 30 -9.38 -2.18 4.68
C GLU A 30 -9.61 -3.48 5.46
N ALA A 31 -10.85 -3.69 5.91
CA ALA A 31 -11.22 -4.90 6.65
C ALA A 31 -11.09 -6.14 5.78
N ALA A 32 -11.58 -6.09 4.53
CA ALA A 32 -11.46 -7.18 3.58
C ALA A 32 -9.99 -7.51 3.29
N GLN A 33 -9.17 -6.48 3.03
CA GLN A 33 -7.75 -6.64 2.73
C GLN A 33 -6.94 -7.19 3.92
N VAL A 34 -7.10 -6.60 5.11
CA VAL A 34 -6.35 -7.05 6.30
C VAL A 34 -6.86 -8.40 6.79
N GLY A 35 -8.17 -8.63 6.71
CA GLY A 35 -8.80 -9.88 7.12
C GLY A 35 -8.33 -11.05 6.27
N CYS A 36 -8.38 -10.93 4.94
CA CYS A 36 -7.90 -11.99 4.04
C CYS A 36 -6.41 -12.26 4.24
N ALA A 37 -5.57 -11.22 4.34
CA ALA A 37 -4.14 -11.36 4.53
C ALA A 37 -3.76 -12.06 5.85
N ARG A 38 -4.57 -11.90 6.90
CA ARG A 38 -4.37 -12.55 8.21
C ARG A 38 -4.85 -13.99 8.28
N ALA A 39 -5.76 -14.39 7.39
CA ALA A 39 -6.23 -15.77 7.31
C ALA A 39 -5.23 -16.69 6.57
N LEU A 40 -4.33 -16.10 5.78
CA LEU A 40 -3.30 -16.82 5.01
C LEU A 40 -2.07 -17.13 5.85
N THR A 41 -1.38 -18.21 5.49
CA THR A 41 -0.07 -18.56 6.02
C THR A 41 1.02 -17.66 5.43
N LYS A 42 2.22 -17.70 6.01
CA LYS A 42 3.38 -16.93 5.53
C LYS A 42 3.75 -17.28 4.08
N ASP A 43 3.59 -18.51 3.65
CA ASP A 43 4.12 -18.96 2.36
C ASP A 43 3.06 -18.92 1.23
N ASP A 44 1.82 -18.57 1.58
CA ASP A 44 0.76 -18.38 0.59
C ASP A 44 1.02 -17.19 -0.33
N TRP A 45 0.79 -17.42 -1.61
CA TRP A 45 0.89 -16.42 -2.66
C TRP A 45 -0.30 -15.47 -2.63
N ILE A 46 -0.03 -14.18 -2.86
CA ILE A 46 -1.06 -13.15 -2.96
C ILE A 46 -0.86 -12.41 -4.27
N PHE A 47 -1.92 -12.33 -5.07
CA PHE A 47 -1.97 -11.61 -6.33
C PHE A 47 -2.88 -10.38 -6.16
N PRO A 48 -2.35 -9.25 -5.65
CA PRO A 48 -3.12 -8.03 -5.51
C PRO A 48 -3.42 -7.39 -6.87
N ALA A 49 -4.36 -6.45 -6.90
CA ALA A 49 -4.60 -5.59 -8.05
C ALA A 49 -3.75 -4.31 -7.90
N TYR A 50 -4.36 -3.17 -7.59
CA TYR A 50 -3.68 -1.87 -7.55
C TYR A 50 -3.93 -1.06 -6.27
N ARG A 51 -4.82 -1.50 -5.37
CA ARG A 51 -5.22 -0.73 -4.17
C ARG A 51 -5.18 -1.53 -2.87
N GLU A 52 -4.50 -2.68 -2.90
CA GLU A 52 -4.41 -3.62 -1.78
C GLU A 52 -3.28 -3.27 -0.80
N ILE A 53 -3.12 -1.99 -0.47
CA ILE A 53 -2.12 -1.53 0.51
C ILE A 53 -2.32 -2.16 1.90
N GLY A 54 -3.57 -2.42 2.29
CA GLY A 54 -3.90 -3.09 3.53
C GLY A 54 -3.34 -4.52 3.60
N VAL A 55 -3.27 -5.21 2.46
CA VAL A 55 -2.63 -6.53 2.36
C VAL A 55 -1.13 -6.39 2.56
N ALA A 56 -0.46 -5.49 1.82
CA ALA A 56 0.98 -5.28 1.94
C ALA A 56 1.40 -4.95 3.38
N LEU A 57 0.68 -4.05 4.04
CA LEU A 57 0.93 -3.69 5.45
C LEU A 57 0.69 -4.87 6.40
N ALA A 58 -0.34 -5.68 6.16
CA ALA A 58 -0.61 -6.88 6.97
C ALA A 58 0.47 -7.96 6.80
N ARG A 59 1.14 -7.99 5.64
CA ARG A 59 2.25 -8.90 5.30
C ARG A 59 3.63 -8.37 5.72
N GLY A 60 3.67 -7.26 6.46
CA GLY A 60 4.91 -6.73 7.02
C GLY A 60 5.74 -5.89 6.06
N VAL A 61 5.20 -5.47 4.91
CA VAL A 61 5.86 -4.48 4.06
C VAL A 61 5.95 -3.16 4.84
N SER A 62 7.15 -2.59 4.92
CA SER A 62 7.38 -1.32 5.63
C SER A 62 6.73 -0.16 4.89
N LEU A 63 6.37 0.90 5.63
CA LEU A 63 5.87 2.13 5.02
C LEU A 63 6.92 2.75 4.10
N GLU A 64 8.19 2.72 4.51
CA GLU A 64 9.32 3.18 3.69
C GLU A 64 9.30 2.55 2.30
N ARG A 65 9.24 1.21 2.21
CA ARG A 65 9.17 0.50 0.92
C ARG A 65 7.96 0.90 0.07
N LEU A 66 6.81 1.13 0.69
CA LEU A 66 5.62 1.57 -0.02
C LEU A 66 5.81 2.99 -0.58
N PHE A 67 6.32 3.91 0.24
CA PHE A 67 6.56 5.29 -0.18
C PHE A 67 7.69 5.41 -1.20
N ASP A 68 8.73 4.58 -1.11
CA ASP A 68 9.78 4.50 -2.11
C ASP A 68 9.20 4.17 -3.49
N GLN A 69 8.29 3.19 -3.55
CA GLN A 69 7.61 2.81 -4.79
C GLN A 69 6.61 3.87 -5.27
N PHE A 70 5.83 4.49 -4.39
CA PHE A 70 4.88 5.54 -4.79
C PHE A 70 5.55 6.81 -5.31
N ILE A 71 6.73 7.14 -4.78
CA ILE A 71 7.52 8.30 -5.21
C ILE A 71 8.41 7.95 -6.41
N GLY A 72 8.81 6.68 -6.55
CA GLY A 72 9.79 6.24 -7.55
C GLY A 72 11.21 6.73 -7.23
N ASN A 73 11.57 6.75 -5.94
CA ASN A 73 12.88 7.25 -5.49
C ASN A 73 13.98 6.17 -5.60
N SER A 74 15.19 6.48 -5.12
CA SER A 74 16.33 5.56 -5.16
C SER A 74 16.20 4.31 -4.28
N GLY A 75 15.25 4.29 -3.34
CA GLY A 75 14.92 3.12 -2.50
C GLY A 75 13.95 2.15 -3.17
N ASP A 76 13.34 2.52 -4.29
CA ASP A 76 12.37 1.67 -4.98
C ASP A 76 13.05 0.45 -5.63
N LEU A 77 12.58 -0.74 -5.26
CA LEU A 77 13.02 -2.01 -5.83
C LEU A 77 12.73 -2.10 -7.33
N SER A 78 11.64 -1.47 -7.79
CA SER A 78 11.26 -1.40 -9.21
C SER A 78 12.02 -0.31 -9.99
N LYS A 79 12.82 0.51 -9.29
CA LYS A 79 13.64 1.60 -9.87
C LYS A 79 12.80 2.65 -10.62
N GLY A 80 11.62 2.97 -10.08
CA GLY A 80 10.70 3.95 -10.66
C GLY A 80 10.03 3.51 -11.97
N ARG A 81 9.94 2.20 -12.21
CA ARG A 81 9.31 1.61 -13.41
C ARG A 81 7.94 1.03 -13.11
#